data_AF-A0A352N900-F1
#
_entry.id   AF-A0A352N900-F1
#
_cell.length_a   1.000
_cell.length_b   1.000
_cell.length_c   1.000
_cell.angle_alpha   90.00
_cell.angle_beta   90.00
_cell.angle_gamma   90.00
#
_symmetry.space_group_name_H-M   'P 1'
#
loop_
_entity.id
_entity.type
_entity.pdbx_description
1 polymer ?
#
loop_
_entity_poly.entity_id
_entity_poly.type
_entity_poly.pdbx_seq_one_letter_code
_entity_poly.pdbx_strand_id
1 'polypeptide(L)'
;MKIKIPIGSYAVTLRRPIAILIILCIFSLVPISLWLMCFDKTDNTDEMAGQEALPKVKQRDLNSNTYKLKMIALGCRLYAEKNQSDFPASLDELIKNGHVESSEILFCINKEDSSKERFIYCPGLNEKSPEDFILAAVPRPENGKREVVYVDGHAATINGGEFQKAVKEQKWKIPSSK
;
A
#
# COMPACT_ATOMS: atom_id res chain seq x y z
N MET A 1 33.76 -11.73 34.09
CA MET A 1 34.51 -11.52 32.84
C MET A 1 34.06 -10.20 32.21
N LYS A 2 34.95 -9.21 32.10
CA LYS A 2 34.65 -7.89 31.51
C LYS A 2 35.13 -7.89 30.06
N ILE A 3 34.21 -7.78 29.10
CA ILE A 3 34.53 -7.70 27.67
C ILE A 3 34.55 -6.21 27.29
N LYS A 4 35.73 -5.74 26.90
CA LYS A 4 36.02 -4.35 26.51
C LYS A 4 35.92 -4.29 24.98
N ILE A 5 34.90 -3.62 24.45
CA ILE A 5 34.71 -3.45 23.00
C ILE A 5 35.28 -2.08 22.58
N PRO A 6 36.21 -2.00 21.61
CA PRO A 6 36.73 -0.72 21.14
C PRO A 6 35.72 -0.02 20.22
N ILE A 7 35.47 1.26 20.52
CA ILE A 7 34.64 2.16 19.74
C ILE A 7 35.50 2.71 18.61
N GLY A 8 35.34 2.16 17.40
CA GLY A 8 35.92 2.69 16.17
C GLY A 8 35.13 3.92 15.71
N SER A 9 35.75 5.09 15.83
CA SER A 9 35.21 6.37 15.37
C SER A 9 35.54 6.56 13.90
N TYR A 10 34.54 6.48 13.01
CA TYR A 10 34.71 6.78 11.59
C TYR A 10 34.05 8.13 11.29
N ALA A 11 34.87 9.18 11.24
CA ALA A 11 34.46 10.46 10.69
C ALA A 11 34.44 10.35 9.16
N VAL A 12 33.25 10.23 8.57
CA VAL A 12 33.06 10.32 7.12
C VAL A 12 32.63 11.75 6.79
N THR A 13 33.61 12.58 6.46
CA THR A 13 33.44 13.91 5.88
C THR A 13 33.08 13.78 4.40
N LEU A 14 31.79 13.67 4.08
CA LEU A 14 31.30 13.77 2.71
C LEU A 14 30.96 15.24 2.38
N ARG A 15 32.00 16.00 2.05
CA ARG A 15 31.89 17.22 1.24
C ARG A 15 31.55 16.79 -0.19
N ARG A 16 30.35 17.13 -0.68
CA ARG A 16 30.14 17.33 -2.12
C ARG A 16 29.39 18.63 -2.38
N PRO A 17 29.86 19.41 -3.37
CA PRO A 17 29.42 20.78 -3.59
C PRO A 17 28.07 20.86 -4.29
N ILE A 18 27.38 21.93 -3.92
CA ILE A 18 26.25 22.59 -4.57
C ILE A 18 26.56 22.77 -6.07
N ALA A 19 25.93 21.98 -6.94
CA ALA A 19 26.02 22.20 -8.40
C ALA A 19 24.92 21.47 -9.17
N ILE A 20 23.64 21.67 -8.82
CA ILE A 20 22.52 21.49 -9.77
C ILE A 20 21.51 22.61 -9.53
N LEU A 21 21.97 23.84 -9.73
CA LEU A 21 21.15 24.97 -10.17
C LEU A 21 21.26 24.95 -11.71
N ILE A 22 20.19 25.31 -12.42
CA ILE A 22 20.07 25.37 -13.91
C ILE A 22 19.48 24.11 -14.55
N ILE A 23 18.21 23.80 -14.27
CA ILE A 23 17.20 23.41 -15.30
C ILE A 23 15.84 23.99 -14.86
N LEU A 24 15.79 25.31 -14.72
CA LEU A 24 14.56 26.10 -14.60
C LEU A 24 14.66 27.16 -15.70
N CYS A 25 14.26 26.87 -16.94
CA CYS A 25 14.06 27.92 -17.97
C CYS A 25 13.46 27.48 -19.34
N ILE A 26 12.82 26.32 -19.52
CA ILE A 26 12.24 25.95 -20.85
C ILE A 26 10.80 25.41 -20.78
N PHE A 27 9.99 25.81 -19.80
CA PHE A 27 8.54 25.50 -19.82
C PHE A 27 7.64 26.71 -19.55
N SER A 28 8.16 27.91 -19.81
CA SER A 28 7.31 29.09 -20.04
C SER A 28 6.99 29.17 -21.53
N LEU A 29 5.70 29.16 -21.87
CA LEU A 29 5.10 29.38 -23.20
C LEU A 29 4.75 28.14 -24.02
N VAL A 30 3.87 27.28 -23.49
CA VAL A 30 2.86 26.65 -24.35
C VAL A 30 1.51 27.28 -24.00
N PRO A 31 0.86 27.99 -24.92
CA PRO A 31 -0.42 28.65 -24.66
C PRO A 31 -1.52 27.61 -24.43
N ILE A 32 -2.24 27.77 -23.32
CA ILE A 32 -3.35 26.94 -22.82
C ILE A 32 -4.63 27.06 -23.69
N SER A 33 -4.58 27.80 -24.80
CA SER A 33 -5.76 28.23 -25.57
C SER A 33 -6.20 27.29 -26.70
N LEU A 34 -5.69 26.07 -26.81
CA LEU A 34 -6.02 25.18 -27.94
C LEU A 34 -6.43 23.75 -27.54
N TRP A 35 -7.22 23.61 -26.46
CA TRP A 35 -7.84 22.33 -26.09
C TRP A 35 -9.33 22.49 -25.76
N LEU A 36 -10.02 23.33 -26.54
CA LEU A 36 -11.45 23.62 -26.37
C LEU A 36 -12.27 23.48 -27.67
N MET A 37 -11.72 22.84 -28.70
CA MET A 37 -12.47 22.52 -29.92
C MET A 37 -12.23 21.06 -30.31
N CYS A 38 -13.29 20.38 -30.72
CA CYS A 38 -13.39 18.94 -31.07
C CYS A 38 -13.80 17.98 -29.94
N PHE A 39 -14.76 18.34 -29.08
CA PHE A 39 -15.73 17.32 -28.65
C PHE A 39 -16.96 17.44 -29.54
N ASP A 40 -16.83 16.77 -30.68
CA ASP A 40 -17.79 16.71 -31.77
C ASP A 40 -19.05 15.97 -31.30
N LYS A 41 -20.18 16.61 -31.55
CA LYS A 41 -21.51 16.17 -31.16
C LYS A 41 -21.95 15.12 -32.19
N THR A 42 -21.76 13.85 -31.86
CA THR A 42 -22.36 12.76 -32.62
C THR A 42 -23.81 12.58 -32.18
N ASP A 43 -24.70 13.28 -32.89
CA ASP A 43 -26.11 12.92 -32.97
C ASP A 43 -26.21 11.58 -33.70
N ASN A 44 -26.38 10.47 -32.96
CA ASN A 44 -26.77 9.19 -33.52
C ASN A 44 -28.23 8.90 -33.14
N THR A 45 -29.05 9.03 -34.18
CA THR A 45 -30.46 8.72 -34.27
C THR A 45 -30.68 7.21 -34.29
N ASP A 46 -31.60 6.77 -33.44
CA ASP A 46 -32.57 5.66 -33.48
C ASP A 46 -32.32 4.35 -34.26
N GLU A 47 -32.86 3.30 -33.64
CA GLU A 47 -33.11 1.92 -34.10
C GLU A 47 -31.92 0.95 -34.15
N MET A 48 -31.87 0.04 -33.17
CA MET A 48 -32.32 -1.35 -33.35
C MET A 48 -32.40 -2.06 -31.99
N ALA A 49 -33.54 -2.72 -31.77
CA ALA A 49 -33.89 -3.42 -30.54
C ALA A 49 -32.92 -4.59 -30.23
N GLY A 50 -32.20 -4.43 -29.13
CA GLY A 50 -31.35 -5.46 -28.53
C GLY A 50 -30.89 -4.96 -27.17
N GLN A 51 -31.79 -4.90 -26.19
CA GLN A 51 -31.44 -4.59 -24.81
C GLN A 51 -30.63 -5.78 -24.24
N GLU A 52 -29.35 -5.87 -24.61
CA GLU A 52 -28.38 -6.60 -23.82
C GLU A 52 -28.33 -5.89 -22.46
N ALA A 53 -28.87 -6.55 -21.43
CA ALA A 53 -28.88 -6.03 -20.09
C ALA A 53 -27.45 -5.70 -19.67
N LEU A 54 -27.11 -4.41 -19.64
CA LEU A 54 -25.82 -3.93 -19.19
C LEU A 54 -25.53 -4.61 -17.84
N PRO A 55 -24.36 -5.26 -17.68
CA PRO A 55 -24.04 -5.97 -16.45
C PRO A 55 -24.13 -4.97 -15.30
N LYS A 56 -25.02 -5.24 -14.33
CA LYS A 56 -25.17 -4.44 -13.13
C LYS A 56 -23.77 -4.25 -12.54
N VAL A 57 -23.23 -3.03 -12.64
CA VAL A 57 -21.93 -2.68 -12.08
C VAL A 57 -22.06 -2.91 -10.57
N LYS A 58 -21.48 -4.02 -10.10
CA LYS A 58 -21.47 -4.38 -8.69
C LYS A 58 -20.77 -3.23 -7.98
N GLN A 59 -21.53 -2.42 -7.24
CA GLN A 59 -20.97 -1.36 -6.42
C GLN A 59 -19.84 -1.99 -5.60
N ARG A 60 -18.61 -1.50 -5.80
CA ARG A 60 -17.45 -2.03 -5.08
C ARG A 60 -17.66 -1.66 -3.62
N ASP A 61 -17.68 -2.67 -2.75
CA ASP A 61 -17.75 -2.47 -1.33
C ASP A 61 -16.44 -1.83 -0.85
N LEU A 62 -16.44 -0.50 -0.77
CA LEU A 62 -15.31 0.31 -0.28
C LEU A 62 -14.98 0.00 1.19
N ASN A 63 -15.87 -0.68 1.90
CA ASN A 63 -15.65 -1.10 3.27
C ASN A 63 -15.09 -2.51 3.40
N SER A 64 -14.85 -3.20 2.28
CA SER A 64 -14.23 -4.54 2.31
C SER A 64 -12.82 -4.49 2.90
N ASN A 65 -12.50 -5.43 3.79
CA ASN A 65 -11.17 -5.53 4.41
C ASN A 65 -10.07 -5.74 3.37
N THR A 66 -10.36 -6.48 2.30
CA THR A 66 -9.46 -6.65 1.14
C THR A 66 -9.13 -5.33 0.46
N TYR A 67 -10.10 -4.42 0.30
CA TYR A 67 -9.83 -3.09 -0.27
C TYR A 67 -8.90 -2.29 0.65
N LYS A 68 -9.16 -2.28 1.95
CA LYS A 68 -8.31 -1.60 2.94
C LYS A 68 -6.88 -2.15 2.94
N LEU A 69 -6.71 -3.47 2.87
CA LEU A 69 -5.41 -4.13 2.75
C LEU A 69 -4.65 -3.69 1.48
N LYS A 70 -5.33 -3.59 0.34
CA LYS A 70 -4.73 -3.07 -0.90
C LYS A 70 -4.33 -1.60 -0.78
N MET A 71 -5.15 -0.78 -0.12
CA MET A 71 -4.81 0.61 0.16
C MET A 71 -3.58 0.74 1.07
N ILE A 72 -3.43 -0.14 2.06
CA ILE A 72 -2.22 -0.20 2.90
C ILE A 72 -0.99 -0.55 2.06
N ALA A 73 -1.07 -1.58 1.20
CA ALA A 73 0.05 -1.98 0.36
C ALA A 73 0.44 -0.87 -0.64
N LEU A 74 -0.54 -0.21 -1.25
CA LEU A 74 -0.32 0.96 -2.10
C LEU A 74 0.38 2.09 -1.32
N GLY A 75 -0.10 2.38 -0.11
CA GLY A 75 0.52 3.38 0.77
C GLY A 75 1.97 3.05 1.11
N CYS A 76 2.29 1.77 1.38
CA CYS A 76 3.66 1.32 1.62
C CYS A 76 4.56 1.53 0.40
N ARG A 77 4.06 1.25 -0.80
CA ARG A 77 4.81 1.46 -2.05
C ARG A 77 5.08 2.95 -2.30
N LEU A 78 4.06 3.80 -2.15
CA LEU A 78 4.21 5.26 -2.27
C LEU A 78 5.18 5.83 -1.22
N TYR A 79 5.23 5.23 -0.03
CA TYR A 79 6.22 5.57 0.98
C TYR A 79 7.64 5.15 0.56
N ALA A 80 7.79 3.94 0.01
CA ALA A 80 9.06 3.38 -0.42
C ALA A 80 9.74 4.21 -1.51
N GLU A 81 8.96 4.74 -2.47
CA GLU A 81 9.44 5.65 -3.52
C GLU A 81 10.18 6.89 -2.95
N LYS A 82 9.79 7.35 -1.76
CA LYS A 82 10.41 8.51 -1.08
C LYS A 82 11.50 8.10 -0.08
N ASN A 83 11.50 6.86 0.38
CA ASN A 83 12.35 6.38 1.49
C ASN A 83 13.30 5.26 1.05
N GLN A 84 13.94 5.41 -0.11
CA GLN A 84 14.99 4.49 -0.59
C GLN A 84 14.52 3.03 -0.73
N SER A 85 13.27 2.82 -1.15
CA SER A 85 12.61 1.51 -1.28
C SER A 85 12.31 0.79 0.04
N ASP A 86 12.54 1.40 1.20
CA ASP A 86 12.18 0.82 2.49
C ASP A 86 10.72 1.08 2.83
N PHE A 87 10.02 0.05 3.33
CA PHE A 87 8.66 0.21 3.83
C PHE A 87 8.66 0.84 5.24
N PRO A 88 7.55 1.48 5.66
CA PRO A 88 7.51 2.17 6.95
C PRO A 88 7.71 1.20 8.11
N ALA A 89 8.26 1.68 9.24
CA ALA A 89 8.41 0.86 10.44
C ALA A 89 7.07 0.62 11.15
N SER A 90 6.12 1.56 11.02
CA SER A 90 4.75 1.45 11.52
C SER A 90 3.75 1.99 10.50
N LEU A 91 2.54 1.41 10.47
CA LEU A 91 1.43 1.91 9.65
C LEU A 91 1.03 3.37 10.00
N ASP A 92 1.33 3.85 11.20
CA ASP A 92 1.08 5.25 11.60
C ASP A 92 1.87 6.25 10.75
N GLU A 93 3.04 5.85 10.23
CA GLU A 93 3.87 6.70 9.38
C GLU A 93 3.20 6.99 8.03
N LEU A 94 2.36 6.08 7.54
CA LEU A 94 1.61 6.29 6.29
C LEU A 94 0.63 7.45 6.42
N ILE A 95 -0.04 7.56 7.58
CA ILE A 95 -0.95 8.67 7.88
C ILE A 95 -0.15 9.96 8.07
N LYS A 96 0.94 9.89 8.85
CA LYS A 96 1.77 11.06 9.16
C LYS A 96 2.38 11.71 7.91
N ASN A 97 2.74 10.90 6.92
CA ASN A 97 3.32 11.38 5.66
C ASN A 97 2.25 11.67 4.57
N GLY A 98 0.96 11.51 4.88
CA GLY A 98 -0.14 11.79 3.95
C GLY A 98 -0.25 10.82 2.78
N HIS A 99 0.29 9.60 2.90
CA HIS A 99 0.14 8.56 1.87
C HIS A 99 -1.21 7.84 1.96
N VAL A 100 -1.88 7.92 3.11
CA VAL A 100 -3.21 7.37 3.36
C VAL A 100 -4.07 8.48 3.95
N GLU A 101 -5.19 8.79 3.30
CA GLU A 101 -6.05 9.93 3.66
C GLU A 101 -6.83 9.72 4.97
N SER A 102 -7.26 8.48 5.23
CA SER A 102 -8.13 8.16 6.36
C SER A 102 -7.49 7.13 7.30
N SER A 103 -7.53 7.42 8.60
CA SER A 103 -7.09 6.48 9.63
C SER A 103 -7.96 5.21 9.69
N GLU A 104 -9.19 5.26 9.19
CA GLU A 104 -10.13 4.12 9.16
C GLU A 104 -9.67 2.98 8.25
N ILE A 105 -8.76 3.26 7.31
CA ILE A 105 -8.14 2.27 6.43
C ILE A 105 -7.24 1.32 7.24
N LEU A 106 -6.71 1.76 8.37
CA LEU A 106 -5.83 0.94 9.22
C LEU A 106 -6.60 -0.02 10.14
N PHE A 107 -7.94 0.05 10.14
CA PHE A 107 -8.80 -0.79 10.97
C PHE A 107 -9.62 -1.76 10.11
N CYS A 108 -9.51 -3.03 10.45
CA CYS A 108 -10.38 -4.11 10.02
C CYS A 108 -11.70 -4.04 10.79
N ILE A 109 -12.82 -4.25 10.09
CA ILE A 109 -14.12 -4.47 10.72
C ILE A 109 -14.41 -5.95 10.61
N ASN A 110 -14.53 -6.63 11.76
CA ASN A 110 -14.94 -8.03 11.77
C ASN A 110 -16.46 -8.11 11.57
N LYS A 111 -16.92 -8.96 10.66
CA LYS A 111 -18.34 -9.08 10.31
C LYS A 111 -19.17 -9.78 11.39
N GLU A 112 -18.54 -10.65 12.20
CA GLU A 112 -19.26 -11.45 13.20
C GLU A 112 -19.68 -10.61 14.41
N ASP A 113 -18.78 -9.76 14.91
CA ASP A 113 -18.98 -8.97 16.13
C ASP A 113 -18.99 -7.45 15.88
N SER A 114 -18.82 -7.00 14.64
CA SER A 114 -18.67 -5.59 14.27
C SER A 114 -17.52 -4.88 15.01
N SER A 115 -16.57 -5.63 15.58
CA SER A 115 -15.43 -5.06 16.27
C SER A 115 -14.46 -4.42 15.28
N LYS A 116 -13.86 -3.31 15.71
CA LYS A 116 -12.80 -2.63 14.97
C LYS A 116 -11.45 -3.03 15.57
N GLU A 117 -10.63 -3.70 14.77
CA GLU A 117 -9.28 -4.08 15.15
C GLU A 117 -8.26 -3.56 14.15
N ARG A 118 -7.04 -3.30 14.61
CA ARG A 118 -5.97 -2.85 13.74
C ARG A 118 -5.44 -4.01 12.89
N PHE A 119 -5.14 -3.77 11.62
CA PHE A 119 -4.42 -4.75 10.80
C PHE A 119 -3.05 -5.09 11.40
N ILE A 120 -2.64 -6.36 11.27
CA ILE A 120 -1.30 -6.79 11.67
C ILE A 120 -0.34 -6.49 10.52
N TYR A 121 0.75 -5.78 10.79
CA TYR A 121 1.74 -5.35 9.80
C TYR A 121 3.10 -6.01 10.07
N CYS A 122 3.81 -6.38 8.99
CA CYS A 122 5.15 -6.94 9.06
C CYS A 122 6.21 -5.85 8.78
N PRO A 123 6.86 -5.28 9.82
CA PRO A 123 7.87 -4.25 9.63
C PRO A 123 9.20 -4.83 9.13
N GLY A 124 10.04 -3.97 8.54
CA GLY A 124 11.39 -4.32 8.08
C GLY A 124 11.46 -4.97 6.70
N LEU A 125 10.37 -4.91 5.94
CA LEU A 125 10.31 -5.28 4.53
C LEU A 125 10.68 -4.08 3.63
N ASN A 126 10.99 -4.34 2.36
CA ASN A 126 11.31 -3.34 1.35
C ASN A 126 10.84 -3.82 -0.04
N GLU A 127 10.94 -2.98 -1.07
CA GLU A 127 10.50 -3.33 -2.43
C GLU A 127 11.29 -4.49 -3.07
N LYS A 128 12.48 -4.81 -2.56
CA LYS A 128 13.32 -5.93 -3.02
C LYS A 128 13.02 -7.23 -2.28
N SER A 129 12.14 -7.19 -1.29
CA SER A 129 11.72 -8.38 -0.56
C SER A 129 10.97 -9.32 -1.51
N PRO A 130 11.01 -10.65 -1.27
CA PRO A 130 10.28 -11.59 -2.10
C PRO A 130 8.80 -11.25 -2.21
N GLU A 131 8.24 -11.36 -3.41
CA GLU A 131 6.85 -10.98 -3.70
C GLU A 131 5.83 -11.80 -2.91
N ASP A 132 6.19 -13.03 -2.50
CA ASP A 132 5.39 -13.94 -1.68
C ASP A 132 5.41 -13.60 -0.18
N PHE A 133 6.15 -12.57 0.23
CA PHE A 133 6.16 -12.14 1.63
C PHE A 133 4.88 -11.39 1.99
N ILE A 134 4.37 -11.65 3.20
CA ILE A 134 3.14 -11.05 3.69
C ILE A 134 3.48 -9.69 4.29
N LEU A 135 2.89 -8.64 3.73
CA LEU A 135 3.09 -7.26 4.19
C LEU A 135 2.13 -6.91 5.34
N ALA A 136 0.84 -7.25 5.19
CA ALA A 136 -0.17 -7.05 6.23
C ALA A 136 -1.26 -8.13 6.20
N ALA A 137 -1.95 -8.32 7.32
CA ALA A 137 -2.98 -9.34 7.47
C ALA A 137 -4.10 -8.90 8.40
N VAL A 138 -5.30 -9.49 8.21
CA VAL A 138 -6.41 -9.37 9.14
C VAL A 138 -6.06 -10.03 10.49
N PRO A 139 -6.39 -9.40 11.64
CA PRO A 139 -5.98 -9.90 12.95
C PRO A 139 -6.64 -11.21 13.36
N ARG A 140 -7.94 -11.39 13.11
CA ARG A 140 -8.69 -12.62 13.38
C ARG A 140 -9.02 -13.35 12.08
N PRO A 141 -8.89 -14.69 12.01
CA PRO A 141 -9.35 -15.44 10.86
C PRO A 141 -10.89 -15.48 10.83
N GLU A 142 -11.49 -15.36 9.64
CA GLU A 142 -12.92 -15.56 9.39
C GLU A 142 -13.09 -16.96 8.76
N ASN A 143 -13.89 -17.84 9.38
CA ASN A 143 -14.07 -19.22 8.92
C ASN A 143 -12.75 -20.01 8.71
N GLY A 144 -11.77 -19.80 9.61
CA GLY A 144 -10.45 -20.46 9.54
C GLY A 144 -9.53 -19.92 8.43
N LYS A 145 -9.98 -18.92 7.67
CA LYS A 145 -9.20 -18.26 6.62
C LYS A 145 -8.83 -16.85 7.04
N ARG A 146 -7.73 -16.33 6.49
CA ARG A 146 -7.24 -14.98 6.79
C ARG A 146 -6.98 -14.24 5.48
N GLU A 147 -7.50 -13.03 5.37
CA GLU A 147 -7.13 -12.13 4.28
C GLU A 147 -5.76 -11.53 4.57
N VAL A 148 -4.90 -11.56 3.58
CA VAL A 148 -3.52 -11.05 3.62
C VAL A 148 -3.25 -10.22 2.38
N VAL A 149 -2.28 -9.32 2.47
CA VAL A 149 -1.70 -8.63 1.33
C VAL A 149 -0.20 -8.87 1.30
N TYR A 150 0.31 -9.12 0.10
CA TYR A 150 1.71 -9.42 -0.15
C TYR A 150 2.49 -8.17 -0.56
N VAL A 151 3.82 -8.30 -0.63
CA VAL A 151 4.74 -7.21 -1.01
C VAL A 151 4.44 -6.65 -2.42
N ASP A 152 3.98 -7.49 -3.34
CA ASP A 152 3.58 -7.08 -4.70
C ASP A 152 2.29 -6.25 -4.75
N GLY A 153 1.55 -6.15 -3.64
CA GLY A 153 0.25 -5.50 -3.52
C GLY A 153 -0.95 -6.40 -3.85
N HIS A 154 -0.73 -7.67 -4.16
CA HIS A 154 -1.79 -8.66 -4.31
C HIS A 154 -2.41 -9.00 -2.96
N ALA A 155 -3.74 -9.08 -2.91
CA ALA A 155 -4.47 -9.50 -1.71
C ALA A 155 -5.14 -10.86 -1.96
N ALA A 156 -4.97 -11.79 -1.03
CA ALA A 156 -5.50 -13.13 -1.12
C ALA A 156 -6.09 -13.59 0.22
N THR A 157 -6.94 -14.61 0.16
CA THR A 157 -7.46 -15.30 1.34
C THR A 157 -6.76 -16.64 1.47
N ILE A 158 -6.00 -16.83 2.55
CA ILE A 158 -5.21 -18.06 2.80
C ILE A 158 -5.70 -18.79 4.04
N ASN A 159 -5.40 -20.08 4.16
CA ASN A 159 -5.76 -20.86 5.34
C ASN A 159 -4.85 -20.50 6.54
N GLY A 160 -5.36 -20.61 7.77
CA GLY A 160 -4.59 -20.36 8.99
C GLY A 160 -3.29 -21.16 9.09
N GLY A 161 -3.27 -22.41 8.61
CA GLY A 161 -2.05 -23.23 8.57
C GLY A 161 -0.98 -22.69 7.61
N GLU A 162 -1.40 -22.23 6.42
CA GLU A 162 -0.51 -21.61 5.43
C GLU A 162 0.04 -20.28 5.95
N PHE A 163 -0.82 -19.48 6.59
CA PHE A 163 -0.42 -18.23 7.23
C PHE A 163 0.67 -18.47 8.29
N GLN A 164 0.50 -19.45 9.19
CA GLN A 164 1.51 -19.77 10.19
C GLN A 164 2.84 -20.22 9.58
N LYS A 165 2.81 -20.97 8.48
CA LYS A 165 4.00 -21.38 7.75
C LYS A 165 4.73 -20.18 7.16
N ALA A 166 4.02 -19.31 6.44
CA ALA A 166 4.56 -18.10 5.83
C ALA A 166 5.18 -17.15 6.88
N VAL A 167 4.48 -16.94 8.00
CA VAL A 167 4.96 -16.12 9.14
C VAL A 167 6.27 -16.68 9.71
N LYS A 168 6.36 -18.02 9.85
CA LYS A 168 7.55 -18.69 10.38
C LYS A 168 8.73 -18.57 9.42
N GLU A 169 8.49 -18.72 8.11
CA GLU A 169 9.50 -18.55 7.06
C GLU A 169 10.03 -17.11 7.02
N GLN A 170 9.15 -16.12 7.16
CA GLN A 170 9.49 -14.69 7.22
C GLN A 170 10.09 -14.26 8.57
N LYS A 171 10.11 -15.15 9.58
CA LYS A 171 10.52 -14.85 10.96
C LYS A 171 9.74 -13.67 11.55
N TRP A 172 8.49 -13.49 11.14
CA TRP A 172 7.65 -12.38 11.55
C TRP A 172 7.18 -12.58 12.99
N LYS A 173 7.52 -11.63 13.87
CA LYS A 173 7.05 -11.58 15.26
C LYS A 173 5.66 -10.95 15.31
N ILE A 174 4.63 -11.80 15.25
CA ILE A 174 3.25 -11.34 15.41
C ILE A 174 3.05 -10.87 16.86
N PRO A 175 2.53 -9.64 17.08
CA PRO A 175 2.14 -9.21 18.43
C PRO A 175 1.01 -10.11 18.94
N SER A 176 1.19 -10.72 20.10
CA SER A 176 0.15 -11.51 20.75
C SER A 176 -1.05 -10.61 21.01
N SER A 177 -2.19 -10.87 20.34
CA SER A 177 -3.46 -10.21 20.66
C SER A 177 -3.83 -10.61 22.09
N LYS A 178 -3.78 -9.66 23.02
CA LYS A 178 -4.27 -9.84 24.39
C LYS A 178 -5.78 -9.75 24.43
#